data_AF-A0A1M5UJ06-F1
#
_entry.id   AF-A0A1M5UJ06-F1
#
_cell.length_a   1.000
_cell.length_b   1.000
_cell.length_c   1.000
_cell.angle_alpha   90.00
_cell.angle_beta   90.00
_cell.angle_gamma   90.00
#
_symmetry.space_group_name_H-M   'P 1'
#
loop_
_entity.id
_entity.type
_entity.pdbx_description
1 polymer ?
#
loop_
_entity_poly.entity_id
_entity_poly.type
_entity_poly.pdbx_seq_one_letter_code
_entity_poly.pdbx_strand_id
1 'polypeptide(L)'
;METCIQCPHPNDCLKVGNCLDDLNGAYTARGMTPRLMTPDQANAAMAAMVGGQSKRQFTQGKSLIVTGRKLRKHCASYPTYGAEIARLSEKNIVNVNARKSANQHMKLLTAEFCSKRLHRMTPDNAFRYQSGGRSRRQCAACHYIARTQPPLKSIIPKIEAIKSAILNGTSISEIIHGRPTGGGKIVAGLAMVTPNVFHRLREVNPEFDRFMRENYVHNQSTAQKISWVRRRARIRTAKAREEANDFYKILAMVPEYMPERRAIVGHIFEDVLSGALMRADVPTRVRKYIAEFNREFPTKYRKFGDADLLSLDEVMFEDGTATRGDTISCGLWD
;
A
#
# COMPACT_ATOMS: atom_id res chain seq x y z
N MET A 1 -12.74 36.06 66.23
CA MET A 1 -11.32 35.80 65.90
C MET A 1 -11.30 34.91 64.68
N GLU A 2 -10.92 35.48 63.53
CA GLU A 2 -10.97 34.81 62.23
C GLU A 2 -9.74 33.91 62.09
N THR A 3 -9.98 32.60 61.94
CA THR A 3 -8.94 31.61 61.66
C THR A 3 -8.33 31.92 60.30
N CYS A 4 -7.00 32.04 60.23
CA CYS A 4 -6.29 32.17 58.96
C CYS A 4 -6.61 30.95 58.08
N ILE A 5 -7.36 31.14 57.00
CA ILE A 5 -7.77 30.04 56.11
C ILE A 5 -6.54 29.41 55.41
N GLN A 6 -5.41 30.14 55.35
CA GLN A 6 -4.20 29.76 54.64
C GLN A 6 -3.26 28.85 55.44
N CYS A 7 -3.42 28.79 56.77
CA CYS A 7 -2.61 27.95 57.65
C CYS A 7 -3.47 27.50 58.85
N PRO A 8 -3.52 26.21 59.19
CA PRO A 8 -4.60 25.66 60.00
C PRO A 8 -4.47 25.94 61.51
N HIS A 9 -3.73 26.97 61.90
CA HIS A 9 -3.62 27.39 63.29
C HIS A 9 -4.73 28.39 63.60
N PRO A 10 -5.57 28.12 64.61
CA PRO A 10 -6.46 29.13 65.13
C PRO A 10 -5.64 30.19 65.88
N ASN A 11 -5.63 31.41 65.34
CA ASN A 11 -5.38 32.67 66.04
C ASN A 11 -3.96 33.17 66.37
N ASP A 12 -2.86 32.57 65.90
CA ASP A 12 -1.57 33.28 66.00
C ASP A 12 -0.48 32.68 65.09
N CYS A 13 -0.23 33.31 63.93
CA CYS A 13 0.92 32.95 63.08
C CYS A 13 2.26 33.20 63.77
N LEU A 14 2.29 33.94 64.88
CA LEU A 14 3.49 34.29 65.62
C LEU A 14 4.02 33.18 66.54
N LYS A 15 3.23 32.13 66.84
CA LYS A 15 3.59 31.11 67.85
C LYS A 15 3.87 29.70 67.31
N VAL A 16 3.71 29.44 66.01
CA VAL A 16 3.80 28.07 65.45
C VAL A 16 4.74 28.02 64.25
N GLY A 17 6.01 28.34 64.48
CA GLY A 17 7.10 28.10 63.53
C GLY A 17 7.02 28.88 62.21
N ASN A 18 7.90 28.50 61.27
CA ASN A 18 8.07 29.11 59.96
C ASN A 18 6.79 29.00 59.11
N CYS A 19 6.41 30.10 58.43
CA CYS A 19 5.28 30.12 57.50
C CYS A 19 5.45 29.05 56.40
N LEU A 20 4.37 28.63 55.74
CA LEU A 20 4.45 27.73 54.57
C LEU A 20 5.44 28.27 53.51
N ASP A 21 5.54 29.58 53.38
CA ASP A 21 6.48 30.23 52.48
C ASP A 21 7.93 30.13 52.96
N ASP A 22 8.17 30.21 54.26
CA ASP A 22 9.50 30.03 54.86
C ASP A 22 9.96 28.57 54.77
N LEU A 23 9.05 27.61 55.02
CA LEU A 23 9.31 26.17 54.90
C LEU A 23 9.60 25.77 53.46
N ASN A 24 8.93 26.41 52.50
CA ASN A 24 9.18 26.19 51.09
C ASN A 24 10.37 27.02 50.57
N GLY A 25 10.71 28.12 51.23
CA GLY A 25 11.77 29.07 50.88
C GLY A 25 13.14 28.41 50.75
N ALA A 26 13.48 27.50 51.67
CA ALA A 26 14.73 26.76 51.61
C ALA A 26 14.82 25.82 50.39
N TYR A 27 13.69 25.33 49.87
CA TYR A 27 13.64 24.49 48.68
C TYR A 27 13.64 25.33 47.40
N THR A 28 12.88 26.41 47.35
CA THR A 28 12.84 27.32 46.21
C THR A 28 14.17 28.03 46.00
N ALA A 29 14.86 28.43 47.08
CA ALA A 29 16.22 28.99 47.01
C ALA A 29 17.26 28.02 46.40
N ARG A 30 17.00 26.71 46.47
CA ARG A 30 17.83 25.66 45.85
C ARG A 30 17.35 25.26 44.45
N GLY A 31 16.40 26.00 43.86
CA GLY A 31 15.79 25.66 42.58
C GLY A 31 14.93 24.39 42.61
N MET A 32 14.56 23.90 43.78
CA MET A 32 13.76 22.68 43.94
C MET A 32 12.27 23.01 44.06
N THR A 33 11.43 22.08 43.60
CA THR A 33 9.98 22.22 43.77
C THR A 33 9.59 22.18 45.26
N PRO A 34 8.64 23.02 45.70
CA PRO A 34 8.22 23.06 47.11
C PRO A 34 7.75 21.69 47.59
N ARG A 35 8.23 21.27 48.77
CA ARG A 35 7.93 19.94 49.34
C ARG A 35 6.49 19.84 49.86
N LEU A 36 5.96 20.94 50.40
CA LEU A 36 4.60 21.09 50.90
C LEU A 36 3.80 22.01 49.96
N MET A 37 2.47 21.94 50.03
CA MET A 37 1.60 22.83 49.24
C MET A 37 1.94 24.29 49.51
N THR A 38 1.93 25.12 48.46
CA THR A 38 1.93 26.57 48.65
C THR A 38 0.56 26.99 49.21
N PRO A 39 0.44 28.17 49.83
CA PRO A 39 -0.84 28.68 50.32
C PRO A 39 -1.93 28.66 49.23
N ASP A 40 -1.61 29.12 48.03
CA ASP A 40 -2.54 29.10 46.88
C ASP A 40 -3.00 27.70 46.51
N GLN A 41 -2.08 26.72 46.51
CA GLN A 41 -2.42 25.32 46.23
C GLN A 41 -3.33 24.73 47.31
N ALA A 42 -3.06 25.04 48.58
CA ALA A 42 -3.87 24.56 49.70
C ALA A 42 -5.28 25.18 49.68
N ASN A 43 -5.39 26.48 49.40
CA ASN A 43 -6.66 27.20 49.26
C ASN A 43 -7.47 26.68 48.07
N ALA A 44 -6.85 26.56 46.90
CA ALA A 44 -7.50 26.06 45.70
C ALA A 44 -7.95 24.59 45.86
N ALA A 45 -7.14 23.75 46.53
CA ALA A 45 -7.52 22.38 46.84
C ALA A 45 -8.70 22.31 47.82
N MET A 46 -8.73 23.16 48.85
CA MET A 46 -9.83 23.22 49.80
C MET A 46 -11.11 23.75 49.13
N ALA A 47 -11.02 24.82 48.35
CA ALA A 47 -12.12 25.35 47.56
C ALA A 47 -12.70 24.30 46.59
N ALA A 48 -11.83 23.52 45.93
CA ALA A 48 -12.25 22.41 45.08
C ALA A 48 -13.03 21.33 45.87
N MET A 49 -12.57 20.99 47.08
CA MET A 49 -13.26 20.05 47.97
C MET A 49 -14.59 20.61 48.47
N VAL A 50 -14.67 21.88 48.86
CA VAL A 50 -15.93 22.54 49.24
C VAL A 50 -16.90 22.56 48.06
N GLY A 51 -16.40 22.79 46.84
CA GLY A 51 -17.16 22.75 45.59
C GLY A 51 -17.55 21.33 45.11
N GLY A 52 -17.39 20.30 45.94
CA GLY A 52 -17.85 18.94 45.62
C GLY A 52 -16.91 18.12 44.73
N GLN A 53 -15.68 18.59 44.47
CA GLN A 53 -14.70 17.81 43.72
C GLN A 53 -14.09 16.70 44.58
N SER A 54 -13.69 15.61 43.92
CA SER A 54 -12.94 14.53 44.58
C SER A 54 -11.44 14.80 44.56
N LYS A 55 -10.72 14.25 45.55
CA LYS A 55 -9.25 14.30 45.62
C LYS A 55 -8.58 13.95 44.29
N ARG A 56 -9.10 12.95 43.55
CA ARG A 56 -8.52 12.53 42.26
C ARG A 56 -8.64 13.60 41.17
N GLN A 57 -9.70 14.41 41.17
CA GLN A 57 -9.95 15.38 40.12
C GLN A 57 -8.91 16.50 40.08
N PHE A 58 -8.54 17.04 41.25
CA PHE A 58 -7.52 18.09 41.32
C PHE A 58 -6.10 17.57 41.54
N THR A 59 -5.92 16.25 41.74
CA THR A 59 -4.58 15.63 41.88
C THR A 59 -4.07 14.81 40.69
N GLN A 60 -4.95 14.41 39.78
CA GLN A 60 -4.63 13.59 38.61
C GLN A 60 -5.42 14.00 37.35
N GLY A 61 -6.29 15.01 37.45
CA GLY A 61 -7.15 15.45 36.35
C GLY A 61 -6.52 16.50 35.45
N LYS A 62 -7.30 16.99 34.48
CA LYS A 62 -6.90 18.09 33.59
C LYS A 62 -6.66 19.42 34.34
N SER A 63 -7.36 19.61 35.46
CA SER A 63 -7.21 20.76 36.35
C SER A 63 -6.33 20.37 37.54
N LEU A 64 -5.06 20.05 37.27
CA LEU A 64 -4.11 19.64 38.30
C LEU A 64 -3.75 20.85 39.17
N ILE A 65 -4.28 20.91 40.39
CA ILE A 65 -3.94 21.94 41.39
C ILE A 65 -2.68 21.54 42.13
N VAL A 66 -2.60 20.26 42.55
CA VAL A 66 -1.49 19.73 43.35
C VAL A 66 -1.30 18.25 43.10
N THR A 67 -0.08 17.72 43.14
CA THR A 67 0.13 16.27 43.01
C THR A 67 -0.36 15.52 44.25
N GLY A 68 -0.88 14.30 44.06
CA GLY A 68 -1.37 13.47 45.18
C GLY A 68 -0.31 13.17 46.24
N ARG A 69 0.97 13.08 45.85
CA ARG A 69 2.10 12.92 46.79
C ARG A 69 2.29 14.15 47.66
N LYS A 70 2.20 15.34 47.08
CA LYS A 70 2.37 16.62 47.77
C LYS A 70 1.21 16.90 48.73
N LEU A 71 -0.02 16.62 48.31
CA LEU A 71 -1.21 16.66 49.17
C LEU A 71 -1.05 15.73 50.39
N ARG A 72 -0.63 14.47 50.18
CA ARG A 72 -0.43 13.51 51.27
C ARG A 72 0.60 13.99 52.30
N LYS A 73 1.75 14.50 51.83
CA LYS A 73 2.78 15.07 52.71
C LYS A 73 2.27 16.27 53.49
N HIS A 74 1.48 17.13 52.85
CA HIS A 74 0.89 18.30 53.50
C HIS A 74 -0.14 17.90 54.56
N CYS A 75 -1.07 16.99 54.26
CA CYS A 75 -2.01 16.46 55.27
C CYS A 75 -1.31 15.76 56.45
N ALA A 76 -0.16 15.11 56.22
CA ALA A 76 0.63 14.50 57.29
C ALA A 76 1.35 15.53 58.17
N SER A 77 1.77 16.66 57.58
CA SER A 77 2.42 17.76 58.32
C SER A 77 1.41 18.66 59.02
N TYR A 78 0.16 18.68 58.54
CA TYR A 78 -0.94 19.50 59.06
C TYR A 78 -2.19 18.65 59.29
N PRO A 79 -2.29 17.97 60.45
CA PRO A 79 -3.36 17.01 60.72
C PRO A 79 -4.77 17.59 60.67
N THR A 80 -4.96 18.83 61.12
CA THR A 80 -6.26 19.54 61.09
C THR A 80 -6.75 19.80 59.66
N TYR A 81 -5.86 20.25 58.77
CA TYR A 81 -6.15 20.34 57.34
C TYR A 81 -6.46 18.97 56.74
N GLY A 82 -5.67 17.95 57.10
CA GLY A 82 -5.89 16.56 56.69
C GLY A 82 -7.26 16.02 57.10
N ALA A 83 -7.69 16.30 58.33
CA ALA A 83 -8.99 15.91 58.86
C ALA A 83 -10.13 16.59 58.09
N GLU A 84 -10.02 17.89 57.80
CA GLU A 84 -11.05 18.60 57.03
C GLU A 84 -11.16 18.10 55.59
N ILE A 85 -10.03 17.86 54.92
CA ILE A 85 -10.01 17.23 53.59
C ILE A 85 -10.62 15.81 53.65
N ALA A 86 -10.39 15.04 54.71
CA ALA A 86 -10.98 13.72 54.87
C ALA A 86 -12.51 13.81 55.02
N ARG A 87 -12.99 14.70 55.89
CA ARG A 87 -14.42 14.97 56.11
C ARG A 87 -15.13 15.43 54.84
N LEU A 88 -14.56 16.40 54.11
CA LEU A 88 -15.10 16.85 52.83
C LEU A 88 -15.03 15.74 51.77
N SER A 89 -13.99 14.90 51.81
CA SER A 89 -13.88 13.77 50.88
C SER A 89 -15.04 12.80 51.06
N GLU A 90 -15.41 12.51 52.30
CA GLU A 90 -16.53 11.63 52.64
C GLU A 90 -17.86 12.25 52.19
N LYS A 91 -18.09 13.53 52.48
CA LYS A 91 -19.26 14.27 51.99
C LYS A 91 -19.37 14.23 50.46
N ASN A 92 -18.24 14.34 49.76
CA ASN A 92 -18.19 14.33 48.30
C ASN A 92 -18.32 12.94 47.68
N ILE A 93 -18.30 11.85 48.45
CA ILE A 93 -18.49 10.48 47.94
C ILE A 93 -19.83 10.37 47.21
N VAL A 94 -20.89 11.01 47.72
CA VAL A 94 -22.23 10.99 47.09
C VAL A 94 -22.17 11.58 45.68
N ASN A 95 -21.52 12.74 45.51
CA ASN A 95 -21.34 13.38 44.20
C ASN A 95 -20.48 12.54 43.24
N VAL A 96 -19.45 11.87 43.76
CA VAL A 96 -18.63 10.95 42.98
C VAL A 96 -19.44 9.73 42.53
N ASN A 97 -20.26 9.16 43.42
CA ASN A 97 -21.08 8.00 43.11
C ASN A 97 -22.21 8.35 42.12
N ALA A 98 -22.83 9.53 42.23
CA ALA A 98 -23.78 10.04 41.25
C ALA A 98 -23.13 10.19 39.86
N ARG A 99 -21.88 10.65 39.77
CA ARG A 99 -21.13 10.70 38.50
C ARG A 99 -20.76 9.32 37.98
N LYS A 100 -20.43 8.38 38.88
CA LYS A 100 -20.17 6.98 38.50
C LYS A 100 -21.44 6.31 37.96
N SER A 101 -22.61 6.52 38.57
CA SER A 101 -23.87 5.91 38.12
C SER A 101 -24.29 6.41 36.73
N ALA A 102 -24.13 7.71 36.43
CA ALA A 102 -24.38 8.25 35.10
C ALA A 102 -23.44 7.65 34.03
N ASN A 103 -22.14 7.53 34.36
CA ASN A 103 -21.16 6.90 33.47
C ASN A 103 -21.37 5.38 33.36
N GLN A 104 -21.85 4.73 34.43
CA GLN A 104 -22.17 3.31 34.46
C GLN A 104 -23.40 3.04 33.61
N HIS A 105 -24.45 3.86 33.68
CA HIS A 105 -25.60 3.77 32.78
C HIS A 105 -25.18 3.88 31.32
N MET A 106 -24.37 4.87 30.96
CA MET A 106 -23.85 4.98 29.59
C MET A 106 -22.94 3.81 29.20
N LYS A 107 -22.14 3.28 30.14
CA LYS A 107 -21.30 2.09 29.93
C LYS A 107 -22.13 0.83 29.72
N LEU A 108 -23.23 0.65 30.46
CA LEU A 108 -24.17 -0.46 30.32
C LEU A 108 -24.89 -0.35 28.97
N LEU A 109 -25.42 0.82 28.64
CA LEU A 109 -26.05 1.06 27.34
C LEU A 109 -25.10 0.81 26.16
N THR A 110 -23.84 1.22 26.28
CA THR A 110 -22.82 0.98 25.24
C THR A 110 -22.22 -0.43 25.27
N ALA A 111 -22.49 -1.21 26.33
CA ALA A 111 -22.17 -2.63 26.38
C ALA A 111 -23.21 -3.46 25.62
N GLU A 112 -24.48 -3.05 25.66
CA GLU A 112 -25.59 -3.72 24.97
C GLU A 112 -25.80 -3.21 23.55
N PHE A 113 -25.65 -1.90 23.30
CA PHE A 113 -25.90 -1.27 22.01
C PHE A 113 -24.71 -0.43 21.54
N CYS A 114 -24.64 -0.16 20.24
CA CYS A 114 -23.64 0.74 19.68
C CYS A 114 -23.84 2.18 20.21
N SER A 115 -22.86 3.06 19.99
CA SER A 115 -22.96 4.47 20.43
C SER A 115 -24.15 5.23 19.81
N LYS A 116 -24.64 4.78 18.64
CA LYS A 116 -25.85 5.30 17.98
C LYS A 116 -27.15 4.66 18.47
N ARG A 117 -27.07 3.65 19.35
CA ARG A 117 -28.19 2.87 19.90
C ARG A 117 -29.01 2.08 18.88
N LEU A 118 -28.48 1.85 17.68
CA LEU A 118 -29.19 1.16 16.59
C LEU A 118 -28.91 -0.33 16.51
N HIS A 119 -27.72 -0.77 16.95
CA HIS A 119 -27.28 -2.15 16.78
C HIS A 119 -26.87 -2.75 18.11
N ARG A 120 -27.32 -3.99 18.39
CA ARG A 120 -26.87 -4.75 19.54
C ARG A 120 -25.39 -5.14 19.39
N MET A 121 -24.65 -5.02 20.48
CA MET A 121 -23.23 -5.33 20.58
C MET A 121 -23.05 -6.79 21.00
N THR A 122 -23.48 -7.72 20.16
CA THR A 122 -23.17 -9.15 20.29
C THR A 122 -21.69 -9.41 19.94
N PRO A 123 -21.11 -10.57 20.30
CA PRO A 123 -19.73 -10.91 19.92
C PRO A 123 -19.46 -10.79 18.41
N ASP A 124 -20.43 -11.18 17.57
CA ASP A 124 -20.29 -11.14 16.11
C ASP A 124 -20.35 -9.72 15.54
N ASN A 125 -21.05 -8.81 16.21
CA ASN A 125 -21.25 -7.43 15.75
C ASN A 125 -20.37 -6.42 16.49
N ALA A 126 -19.45 -6.88 17.34
CA ALA A 126 -18.56 -6.03 18.11
C ALA A 126 -17.11 -6.45 17.96
N PHE A 127 -16.26 -5.52 17.51
CA PHE A 127 -14.82 -5.75 17.42
C PHE A 127 -14.06 -4.67 18.20
N ARG A 128 -12.78 -4.93 18.46
CA ARG A 128 -11.90 -3.98 19.16
C ARG A 128 -10.98 -3.31 18.15
N TYR A 129 -11.17 -2.00 17.94
CA TYR A 129 -10.29 -1.19 17.12
C TYR A 129 -9.18 -0.59 17.98
N GLN A 130 -7.93 -0.82 17.61
CA GLN A 130 -6.77 -0.19 18.25
C GLN A 130 -6.44 1.12 17.54
N SER A 131 -6.42 2.22 18.29
CA SER A 131 -6.02 3.53 17.78
C SER A 131 -5.27 4.29 18.87
N GLY A 132 -4.03 4.69 18.58
CA GLY A 132 -3.18 5.45 19.52
C GLY A 132 -2.94 4.73 20.85
N GLY A 133 -2.67 3.42 20.82
CA GLY A 133 -2.41 2.60 22.02
C GLY A 133 -3.63 2.33 22.91
N ARG A 134 -4.83 2.77 22.50
CA ARG A 134 -6.08 2.48 23.21
C ARG A 134 -6.96 1.57 22.36
N SER A 135 -7.50 0.52 22.98
CA SER A 135 -8.50 -0.34 22.38
C SER A 135 -9.90 0.21 22.66
N ARG A 136 -10.69 0.45 21.62
CA ARG A 136 -12.11 0.85 21.74
C ARG A 136 -12.99 -0.22 21.10
N ARG A 137 -14.07 -0.59 21.77
CA ARG A 137 -15.10 -1.46 21.20
C ARG A 137 -15.87 -0.66 20.15
N GLN A 138 -16.02 -1.21 18.95
CA GLN A 138 -16.77 -0.62 17.85
C GLN A 138 -17.78 -1.62 17.32
N CYS A 139 -18.90 -1.09 16.80
CA CYS A 139 -19.93 -1.89 16.16
C CYS A 139 -19.53 -2.18 14.72
N ALA A 140 -19.49 -3.46 14.34
CA ALA A 140 -19.16 -3.93 12.99
C ALA A 140 -20.15 -3.36 11.96
N ALA A 141 -21.45 -3.42 12.24
CA ALA A 141 -22.48 -2.84 11.37
C ALA A 141 -22.31 -1.32 11.19
N CYS A 142 -22.07 -0.56 12.27
CA CYS A 142 -21.80 0.88 12.14
C CYS A 142 -20.54 1.18 11.34
N HIS A 143 -19.49 0.37 11.52
CA HIS A 143 -18.24 0.51 10.77
C HIS A 143 -18.46 0.18 9.28
N TYR A 144 -19.22 -0.87 8.98
CA TYR A 144 -19.62 -1.22 7.62
C TYR A 144 -20.42 -0.10 6.96
N ILE A 145 -21.46 0.42 7.63
CA ILE A 145 -22.25 1.55 7.14
C ILE A 145 -21.37 2.79 6.94
N ALA A 146 -20.44 3.08 7.85
CA ALA A 146 -19.53 4.21 7.66
C ALA A 146 -18.60 4.01 6.45
N ARG A 147 -18.25 2.75 6.12
CA ARG A 147 -17.42 2.41 4.96
C ARG A 147 -18.18 2.49 3.64
N THR A 148 -19.41 1.97 3.60
CA THR A 148 -20.26 1.91 2.39
C THR A 148 -21.01 3.20 2.14
N GLN A 149 -21.43 3.87 3.22
CA GLN A 149 -22.17 5.12 3.21
C GLN A 149 -21.41 6.19 4.01
N PRO A 150 -20.20 6.59 3.56
CA PRO A 150 -19.45 7.63 4.25
C PRO A 150 -20.16 8.99 4.14
N PRO A 151 -20.08 9.84 5.18
CA PRO A 151 -20.78 11.13 5.19
C PRO A 151 -20.21 12.10 4.15
N LEU A 152 -21.08 12.64 3.30
CA LEU A 152 -20.70 13.60 2.24
C LEU A 152 -20.41 15.02 2.76
N LYS A 153 -20.73 15.31 4.02
CA LYS A 153 -20.53 16.66 4.61
C LYS A 153 -19.08 17.16 4.48
N SER A 154 -18.10 16.26 4.44
CA SER A 154 -16.67 16.60 4.32
C SER A 154 -16.22 16.94 2.90
N ILE A 155 -16.90 16.43 1.85
CA ILE A 155 -16.51 16.66 0.45
C ILE A 155 -17.22 17.84 -0.18
N ILE A 156 -18.44 18.18 0.27
CA ILE A 156 -19.25 19.29 -0.28
C ILE A 156 -18.45 20.60 -0.45
N PRO A 157 -17.73 21.12 0.57
CA PRO A 157 -16.97 22.36 0.42
C PRO A 157 -15.73 22.23 -0.49
N LYS A 158 -15.34 21.00 -0.85
CA LYS A 158 -14.17 20.71 -1.69
C LYS A 158 -14.53 20.42 -3.14
N ILE A 159 -15.81 20.38 -3.51
CA ILE A 159 -16.24 19.98 -4.86
C ILE A 159 -15.60 20.86 -5.93
N GLU A 160 -15.66 22.19 -5.77
CA GLU A 160 -15.08 23.13 -6.74
C GLU A 160 -13.55 23.07 -6.80
N ALA A 161 -12.90 22.80 -5.66
CA ALA A 161 -11.46 22.57 -5.61
C ALA A 161 -11.07 21.26 -6.34
N ILE A 162 -11.90 20.23 -6.26
CA ILE A 162 -11.70 18.97 -6.99
C ILE A 162 -11.91 19.18 -8.49
N LYS A 163 -12.96 19.90 -8.89
CA LYS A 163 -13.23 20.21 -10.31
C LYS A 163 -12.06 20.99 -10.93
N SER A 164 -11.59 22.03 -10.26
CA SER A 164 -10.44 22.83 -10.71
C SER A 164 -9.15 22.00 -10.78
N ALA A 165 -8.88 21.14 -9.79
CA ALA A 165 -7.72 20.24 -9.85
C ALA A 165 -7.76 19.30 -11.07
N ILE A 166 -8.94 18.76 -11.41
CA ILE A 166 -9.11 17.92 -12.60
C ILE A 166 -8.88 18.71 -13.90
N LEU A 167 -9.39 19.94 -14.00
CA LEU A 167 -9.14 20.83 -15.15
C LEU A 167 -7.65 21.17 -15.30
N ASN A 168 -6.93 21.29 -14.19
CA ASN A 168 -5.47 21.50 -14.17
C ASN A 168 -4.66 20.24 -14.47
N GLY A 169 -5.32 19.12 -14.80
CA GLY A 169 -4.66 17.86 -15.16
C GLY A 169 -4.23 16.98 -13.99
N THR A 170 -4.60 17.32 -12.75
CA THR A 170 -4.33 16.47 -11.59
C THR A 170 -5.03 15.11 -11.73
N SER A 171 -4.34 14.02 -11.41
CA SER A 171 -4.92 12.68 -11.53
C SER A 171 -5.91 12.38 -10.39
N ILE A 172 -6.93 11.56 -10.66
CA ILE A 172 -7.85 11.08 -9.62
C ILE A 172 -7.10 10.38 -8.49
N SER A 173 -6.04 9.61 -8.81
CA SER A 173 -5.23 8.92 -7.80
C SER A 173 -4.52 9.88 -6.85
N GLU A 174 -4.12 11.05 -7.35
CA GLU A 174 -3.55 12.11 -6.53
C GLU A 174 -4.61 12.72 -5.61
N ILE A 175 -5.79 13.03 -6.16
CA ILE A 175 -6.91 13.61 -5.41
C ILE A 175 -7.43 12.68 -4.30
N ILE A 176 -7.55 11.38 -4.56
CA ILE A 176 -8.18 10.42 -3.62
C ILE A 176 -7.20 9.60 -2.78
N HIS A 177 -5.99 9.35 -3.28
CA HIS A 177 -4.98 8.54 -2.59
C HIS A 177 -3.71 9.32 -2.25
N GLY A 178 -3.58 10.58 -2.69
CA GLY A 178 -2.36 11.37 -2.49
C GLY A 178 -1.16 10.80 -3.24
N ARG A 179 -1.38 10.02 -4.30
CA ARG A 179 -0.30 9.46 -5.12
C ARG A 179 0.09 10.47 -6.20
N PRO A 180 1.33 10.97 -6.21
CA PRO A 180 1.74 11.95 -7.22
C PRO A 180 1.69 11.34 -8.62
N THR A 181 1.35 12.18 -9.59
CA THR A 181 1.34 11.83 -11.01
C THR A 181 2.72 11.34 -11.46
N GLY A 182 2.79 10.14 -12.05
CA GLY A 182 4.05 9.47 -12.42
C GLY A 182 4.47 8.33 -11.48
N GLY A 183 3.78 8.17 -10.35
CA GLY A 183 4.07 7.15 -9.34
C GLY A 183 4.96 7.69 -8.22
N GLY A 184 4.99 6.98 -7.09
CA GLY A 184 5.74 7.41 -5.91
C GLY A 184 5.08 6.99 -4.61
N LYS A 185 5.68 7.41 -3.49
CA LYS A 185 5.11 7.22 -2.15
C LYS A 185 3.85 8.08 -1.99
N ILE A 186 2.91 7.59 -1.19
CA ILE A 186 1.69 8.33 -0.86
C ILE A 186 2.06 9.56 -0.02
N VAL A 187 1.67 10.74 -0.49
CA VAL A 187 1.81 12.01 0.22
C VAL A 187 0.42 12.41 0.73
N ALA A 188 0.23 12.32 2.05
CA ALA A 188 -1.08 12.57 2.66
C ALA A 188 -1.62 13.98 2.39
N GLY A 189 -0.75 14.98 2.20
CA GLY A 189 -1.14 16.35 1.89
C GLY A 189 -1.71 16.57 0.49
N LEU A 190 -1.49 15.65 -0.46
CA LEU A 190 -2.06 15.72 -1.81
C LEU A 190 -3.49 15.17 -1.87
N ALA A 191 -3.87 14.30 -0.92
CA ALA A 191 -5.19 13.72 -0.88
C ALA A 191 -6.22 14.75 -0.41
N MET A 192 -7.09 15.19 -1.32
CA MET A 192 -8.15 16.15 -1.01
C MET A 192 -9.34 15.46 -0.31
N VAL A 193 -9.63 14.22 -0.69
CA VAL A 193 -10.77 13.46 -0.18
C VAL A 193 -10.48 11.96 -0.13
N THR A 194 -11.22 11.22 0.69
CA THR A 194 -11.08 9.76 0.75
C THR A 194 -11.80 9.08 -0.43
N PRO A 195 -11.31 7.92 -0.91
CA PRO A 195 -11.86 7.25 -2.10
C PRO A 195 -13.36 6.93 -1.97
N ASN A 196 -13.79 6.38 -0.84
CA ASN A 196 -15.19 5.97 -0.66
C ASN A 196 -16.14 7.18 -0.69
N VAL A 197 -15.71 8.32 -0.14
CA VAL A 197 -16.50 9.56 -0.17
C VAL A 197 -16.60 10.10 -1.59
N PHE A 198 -15.49 10.06 -2.34
CA PHE A 198 -15.45 10.49 -3.73
C PHE A 198 -16.38 9.65 -4.63
N HIS A 199 -16.31 8.32 -4.54
CA HIS A 199 -17.17 7.44 -5.32
C HIS A 199 -18.65 7.60 -4.95
N ARG A 200 -18.97 7.69 -3.66
CA ARG A 200 -20.35 7.97 -3.23
C ARG A 200 -20.86 9.32 -3.74
N LEU A 201 -20.02 10.36 -3.77
CA LEU A 201 -20.43 11.64 -4.32
C LEU A 201 -20.82 11.52 -5.81
N ARG A 202 -20.08 10.73 -6.59
CA ARG A 202 -20.42 10.47 -8.00
C ARG A 202 -21.73 9.72 -8.15
N GLU A 203 -22.05 8.79 -7.25
CA GLU A 203 -23.34 8.09 -7.26
C GLU A 203 -24.51 9.01 -6.91
N VAL A 204 -24.33 9.90 -5.94
CA VAL A 204 -25.39 10.78 -5.40
C VAL A 204 -25.58 12.05 -6.23
N ASN A 205 -24.53 12.56 -6.87
CA ASN A 205 -24.55 13.79 -7.66
C ASN A 205 -24.25 13.49 -9.15
N PRO A 206 -25.28 13.35 -10.00
CA PRO A 206 -25.13 13.05 -11.42
C PRO A 206 -24.38 14.13 -12.21
N GLU A 207 -24.48 15.40 -11.82
CA GLU A 207 -23.77 16.50 -12.48
C GLU A 207 -22.26 16.38 -12.25
N PHE A 208 -21.86 16.08 -11.01
CA PHE A 208 -20.47 15.82 -10.69
C PHE A 208 -19.93 14.60 -11.43
N ASP A 209 -20.69 13.51 -11.51
CA ASP A 209 -20.26 12.33 -12.28
C ASP A 209 -20.11 12.62 -13.77
N ARG A 210 -21.05 13.38 -14.36
CA ARG A 210 -20.98 13.81 -15.75
C ARG A 210 -19.72 14.63 -16.01
N PHE A 211 -19.47 15.65 -15.20
CA PHE A 211 -18.25 16.46 -15.26
C PHE A 211 -17.00 15.60 -15.18
N MET A 212 -16.96 14.65 -14.24
CA MET A 212 -15.83 13.74 -14.08
C MET A 212 -15.63 12.86 -15.31
N ARG A 213 -16.69 12.34 -15.93
CA ARG A 213 -16.57 11.51 -17.15
C ARG A 213 -16.03 12.33 -18.33
N GLU A 214 -16.61 13.51 -18.58
CA GLU A 214 -16.22 14.38 -19.70
C GLU A 214 -14.75 14.80 -19.61
N ASN A 215 -14.28 15.18 -18.42
CA ASN A 215 -12.91 15.69 -18.23
C ASN A 215 -11.88 14.58 -17.98
N TYR A 216 -12.29 13.31 -17.86
CA TYR A 216 -11.40 12.18 -17.58
C TYR A 216 -11.07 11.32 -18.80
N VAL A 217 -11.87 11.36 -19.89
CA VAL A 217 -11.65 10.52 -21.09
C VAL A 217 -10.24 10.70 -21.68
N HIS A 218 -9.66 11.89 -21.56
CA HIS A 218 -8.32 12.19 -22.06
C HIS A 218 -7.21 12.12 -21.00
N ASN A 219 -7.57 11.95 -19.72
CA ASN A 219 -6.63 11.88 -18.61
C ASN A 219 -6.14 10.44 -18.39
N GLN A 220 -5.62 9.83 -19.46
CA GLN A 220 -4.90 8.56 -19.35
C GLN A 220 -3.65 8.81 -18.50
N SER A 221 -3.58 8.17 -17.33
CA SER A 221 -2.44 8.34 -16.42
C SER A 221 -1.12 8.12 -17.17
N THR A 222 -0.11 8.95 -16.90
CA THR A 222 1.24 8.78 -17.44
C THR A 222 1.75 7.35 -17.18
N ALA A 223 1.36 6.74 -16.06
CA ALA A 223 1.64 5.34 -15.73
C ALA A 223 1.01 4.33 -16.70
N GLN A 224 -0.24 4.53 -17.13
CA GLN A 224 -0.86 3.72 -18.19
C GLN A 224 -0.12 3.88 -19.53
N LYS A 225 0.23 5.11 -19.91
CA LYS A 225 1.02 5.37 -21.11
C LYS A 225 2.38 4.65 -21.05
N ILE A 226 3.10 4.75 -19.93
CA ILE A 226 4.37 4.03 -19.69
C ILE A 226 4.17 2.51 -19.75
N SER A 227 3.11 1.98 -19.12
CA SER A 227 2.79 0.55 -19.15
C SER A 227 2.56 0.05 -20.58
N TRP A 228 1.81 0.81 -21.38
CA TRP A 228 1.56 0.48 -22.79
C TRP A 228 2.83 0.55 -23.63
N VAL A 229 3.68 1.56 -23.42
CA VAL A 229 4.98 1.65 -24.09
C VAL A 229 5.85 0.44 -23.75
N ARG A 230 5.94 0.06 -22.47
CA ARG A 230 6.69 -1.14 -22.04
C ARG A 230 6.12 -2.43 -22.63
N ARG A 231 4.80 -2.57 -22.67
CA ARG A 231 4.13 -3.74 -23.28
C ARG A 231 4.42 -3.82 -24.78
N ARG A 232 4.30 -2.70 -25.51
CA ARG A 232 4.65 -2.62 -26.93
C ARG A 232 6.12 -2.94 -27.16
N ALA A 233 7.02 -2.41 -26.34
CA ALA A 233 8.45 -2.71 -26.42
C ALA A 233 8.71 -4.21 -26.25
N ARG A 234 8.12 -4.86 -25.23
CA ARG A 234 8.23 -6.32 -25.04
C ARG A 234 7.76 -7.12 -26.27
N ILE A 235 6.61 -6.75 -26.84
CA ILE A 235 6.07 -7.41 -28.05
C ILE A 235 7.04 -7.24 -29.23
N ARG A 236 7.58 -6.02 -29.44
CA ARG A 236 8.57 -5.77 -30.49
C ARG A 236 9.86 -6.56 -30.27
N THR A 237 10.38 -6.60 -29.04
CA THR A 237 11.60 -7.35 -28.72
C THR A 237 11.38 -8.85 -28.89
N ALA A 238 10.20 -9.37 -28.52
CA ALA A 238 9.83 -10.77 -28.75
C ALA A 238 9.78 -11.09 -30.25
N LYS A 239 9.12 -10.24 -31.05
CA LYS A 239 9.08 -10.38 -32.51
C LYS A 239 10.48 -10.33 -33.14
N ALA A 240 11.33 -9.39 -32.72
CA ALA A 240 12.71 -9.29 -33.23
C ALA A 240 13.56 -10.52 -32.86
N ARG A 241 13.38 -11.09 -31.67
CA ARG A 241 14.03 -12.35 -31.27
C ARG A 241 13.51 -13.55 -32.08
N GLU A 242 12.22 -13.54 -32.41
CA GLU A 242 11.62 -14.56 -33.25
C GLU A 242 12.21 -14.50 -34.67
N GLU A 243 12.26 -13.31 -35.27
CA GLU A 243 12.85 -13.05 -36.59
C GLU A 243 14.34 -13.40 -36.63
N ALA A 244 15.10 -13.12 -35.57
CA ALA A 244 16.51 -13.51 -35.47
C ALA A 244 16.71 -15.04 -35.40
N ASN A 245 15.71 -15.79 -34.93
CA ASN A 245 15.73 -17.24 -34.84
C ASN A 245 15.16 -17.95 -36.09
N ASP A 246 14.62 -17.20 -37.06
CA ASP A 246 14.00 -17.77 -38.25
C ASP A 246 15.01 -18.65 -39.03
N PHE A 247 16.32 -18.32 -39.00
CA PHE A 247 17.36 -19.10 -39.66
C PHE A 247 17.42 -20.52 -39.13
N TYR A 248 17.49 -20.67 -37.80
CA TYR A 248 17.56 -21.98 -37.15
C TYR A 248 16.24 -22.74 -37.26
N LYS A 249 15.10 -22.03 -37.21
CA LYS A 249 13.79 -22.66 -37.42
C LYS A 249 13.65 -23.25 -38.81
N ILE A 250 14.03 -22.51 -39.85
CA ILE A 250 13.95 -22.96 -41.25
C ILE A 250 14.97 -24.08 -41.49
N LEU A 251 16.19 -23.95 -40.96
CA LEU A 251 17.20 -25.00 -41.04
C LEU A 251 16.69 -26.33 -40.45
N ALA A 252 16.00 -26.29 -39.30
CA ALA A 252 15.40 -27.47 -38.67
C ALA A 252 14.29 -28.13 -39.51
N MET A 253 13.65 -27.40 -40.43
CA MET A 253 12.65 -27.95 -41.37
C MET A 253 13.28 -28.68 -42.55
N VAL A 254 14.54 -28.39 -42.88
CA VAL A 254 15.28 -29.07 -43.96
C VAL A 254 15.89 -30.36 -43.41
N PRO A 255 15.63 -31.54 -44.03
CA PRO A 255 16.17 -32.83 -43.56
C PRO A 255 17.68 -32.85 -43.40
N GLU A 256 18.19 -33.55 -42.39
CA GLU A 256 19.63 -33.55 -42.05
C GLU A 256 20.52 -34.19 -43.12
N TYR A 257 20.01 -35.17 -43.86
CA TYR A 257 20.74 -35.89 -44.90
C TYR A 257 20.95 -35.06 -46.19
N MET A 258 20.31 -33.90 -46.33
CA MET A 258 20.45 -33.08 -47.53
C MET A 258 21.83 -32.41 -47.56
N PRO A 259 22.53 -32.46 -48.70
CA PRO A 259 23.74 -31.66 -48.87
C PRO A 259 23.38 -30.17 -48.87
N GLU A 260 24.28 -29.34 -48.31
CA GLU A 260 24.17 -27.88 -48.40
C GLU A 260 22.84 -27.27 -47.93
N ARG A 261 22.29 -27.80 -46.82
CA ARG A 261 21.06 -27.28 -46.17
C ARG A 261 21.04 -25.75 -46.01
N ARG A 262 22.20 -25.14 -45.77
CA ARG A 262 22.33 -23.68 -45.62
C ARG A 262 22.03 -22.91 -46.91
N ALA A 263 22.31 -23.47 -48.08
CA ALA A 263 21.99 -22.85 -49.37
C ALA A 263 20.47 -22.80 -49.60
N ILE A 264 19.77 -23.91 -49.31
CA ILE A 264 18.30 -23.98 -49.34
C ILE A 264 17.69 -22.95 -48.37
N VAL A 265 18.21 -22.86 -47.15
CA VAL A 265 17.77 -21.86 -46.16
C VAL A 265 18.04 -20.44 -46.67
N GLY A 266 19.19 -20.19 -47.32
CA GLY A 266 19.53 -18.91 -47.94
C GLY A 266 18.50 -18.44 -48.95
N HIS A 267 18.13 -19.30 -49.90
CA HIS A 267 17.10 -18.99 -50.90
C HIS A 267 15.71 -18.73 -50.28
N ILE A 268 15.31 -19.52 -49.29
CA ILE A 268 14.05 -19.28 -48.57
C ILE A 268 14.10 -17.90 -47.86
N PHE A 269 15.24 -17.52 -47.31
CA PHE A 269 15.42 -16.21 -46.68
C PHE A 269 15.36 -15.07 -47.69
N GLU A 270 15.97 -15.22 -48.86
CA GLU A 270 15.90 -14.23 -49.94
C GLU A 270 14.45 -14.00 -50.39
N ASP A 271 13.67 -15.05 -50.54
CA ASP A 271 12.25 -14.95 -50.91
C ASP A 271 11.37 -14.35 -49.81
N VAL A 272 11.72 -14.59 -48.54
CA VAL A 272 11.06 -13.95 -47.39
C VAL A 272 11.42 -12.46 -47.30
N LEU A 273 12.67 -12.09 -47.60
CA LEU A 273 13.14 -10.69 -47.58
C LEU A 273 12.63 -9.89 -48.78
N SER A 274 12.51 -10.52 -49.95
CA SER A 274 11.95 -9.91 -51.17
C SER A 274 10.42 -9.80 -51.13
N GLY A 275 9.77 -10.50 -50.19
CA GLY A 275 8.31 -10.54 -50.05
C GLY A 275 7.61 -11.52 -50.99
N ALA A 276 8.37 -12.31 -51.76
CA ALA A 276 7.84 -13.39 -52.60
C ALA A 276 7.24 -14.55 -51.78
N LEU A 277 7.70 -14.70 -50.53
CA LEU A 277 7.22 -15.69 -49.56
C LEU A 277 6.84 -15.05 -48.23
N MET A 278 5.61 -15.26 -47.78
CA MET A 278 5.22 -14.88 -46.41
C MET A 278 5.83 -15.87 -45.41
N ARG A 279 6.32 -15.37 -44.27
CA ARG A 279 6.93 -16.20 -43.20
C ARG A 279 6.01 -17.34 -42.73
N ALA A 280 4.71 -17.10 -42.71
CA ALA A 280 3.72 -18.10 -42.32
C ALA A 280 3.64 -19.30 -43.28
N ASP A 281 4.00 -19.10 -44.55
CA ASP A 281 3.88 -20.11 -45.62
C ASP A 281 5.15 -20.95 -45.77
N VAL A 282 6.24 -20.59 -45.09
CA VAL A 282 7.53 -21.28 -45.16
C VAL A 282 7.41 -22.77 -44.88
N PRO A 283 6.73 -23.25 -43.80
CA PRO A 283 6.63 -24.69 -43.52
C PRO A 283 6.00 -25.50 -44.65
N THR A 284 5.03 -24.90 -45.36
CA THR A 284 4.34 -25.55 -46.47
C THR A 284 5.19 -25.57 -47.74
N ARG A 285 6.00 -24.53 -47.97
CA ARG A 285 6.79 -24.37 -49.20
C ARG A 285 8.21 -24.94 -49.14
N VAL A 286 8.76 -25.24 -47.97
CA VAL A 286 10.12 -25.84 -47.81
C VAL A 286 10.34 -27.05 -48.73
N ARG A 287 9.32 -27.92 -48.90
CA ARG A 287 9.40 -29.08 -49.80
C ARG A 287 9.65 -28.71 -51.26
N LYS A 288 9.11 -27.56 -51.71
CA LYS A 288 9.30 -27.06 -53.08
C LYS A 288 10.74 -26.65 -53.30
N TYR A 289 11.33 -25.89 -52.37
CA TYR A 289 12.74 -25.49 -52.43
C TYR A 289 13.69 -26.69 -52.40
N ILE A 290 13.37 -27.72 -51.60
CA ILE A 290 14.12 -28.98 -51.58
C ILE A 290 14.05 -29.67 -52.96
N ALA A 291 12.88 -29.71 -53.57
CA ALA A 291 12.68 -30.33 -54.89
C ALA A 291 13.39 -29.54 -56.01
N GLU A 292 13.33 -28.19 -55.97
CA GLU A 292 14.03 -27.31 -56.89
C GLU A 292 15.55 -27.48 -56.78
N PHE A 293 16.08 -27.50 -55.55
CA PHE A 293 17.50 -27.74 -55.30
C PHE A 293 17.95 -29.11 -55.81
N ASN A 294 17.19 -30.17 -55.57
CA ASN A 294 17.50 -31.51 -56.08
C ASN A 294 17.39 -31.62 -57.61
N ARG A 295 16.60 -30.74 -58.26
CA ARG A 295 16.52 -30.68 -59.72
C ARG A 295 17.75 -30.01 -60.32
N GLU A 296 18.25 -28.97 -59.67
CA GLU A 296 19.46 -28.24 -60.08
C GLU A 296 20.74 -29.02 -59.75
N PHE A 297 20.73 -29.79 -58.65
CA PHE A 297 21.83 -30.63 -58.21
C PHE A 297 21.36 -32.08 -58.04
N PRO A 298 21.19 -32.84 -59.14
CA PRO A 298 20.68 -34.20 -59.07
C PRO A 298 21.59 -35.10 -58.22
N THR A 299 21.07 -35.56 -57.08
CA THR A 299 21.79 -36.40 -56.12
C THR A 299 22.20 -37.76 -56.70
N LYS A 300 21.59 -38.19 -57.81
CA LYS A 300 21.93 -39.44 -58.52
C LYS A 300 23.34 -39.47 -59.11
N TYR A 301 23.99 -38.32 -59.31
CA TYR A 301 25.33 -38.24 -59.91
C TYR A 301 26.41 -37.75 -58.93
N ARG A 302 26.08 -37.56 -57.66
CA ARG A 302 27.01 -37.08 -56.63
C ARG A 302 27.79 -38.26 -56.01
N LYS A 303 28.62 -38.89 -56.86
CA LYS A 303 29.94 -39.50 -56.59
C LYS A 303 30.11 -40.49 -55.42
N PHE A 304 30.31 -41.77 -55.77
CA PHE A 304 31.40 -42.57 -55.19
C PHE A 304 32.72 -42.06 -55.81
N GLY A 305 33.46 -41.19 -55.11
CA GLY A 305 34.79 -40.74 -55.54
C GLY A 305 34.80 -39.77 -56.73
N ASP A 306 35.93 -39.07 -56.92
CA ASP A 306 36.04 -37.88 -57.79
C ASP A 306 35.91 -38.10 -59.30
N ALA A 307 35.49 -39.27 -59.75
CA ALA A 307 35.29 -39.60 -61.16
C ALA A 307 33.82 -39.40 -61.58
N ASP A 308 33.59 -38.93 -62.81
CA ASP A 308 32.28 -39.01 -63.46
C ASP A 308 31.87 -40.49 -63.56
N LEU A 309 30.61 -40.80 -63.30
CA LEU A 309 30.04 -42.14 -63.47
C LEU A 309 29.99 -42.45 -64.97
N LEU A 310 31.08 -43.03 -65.46
CA LEU A 310 31.24 -43.47 -66.84
C LEU A 310 30.54 -44.83 -66.98
N SER A 311 29.82 -45.03 -68.10
CA SER A 311 29.07 -46.26 -68.31
C SER A 311 30.02 -47.45 -68.39
N LEU A 312 29.61 -48.61 -67.85
CA LEU A 312 30.40 -49.85 -67.99
C LEU A 312 30.46 -50.33 -69.45
N ASP A 313 29.48 -49.94 -70.25
CA ASP A 313 29.39 -50.24 -71.67
C ASP A 313 30.20 -49.24 -72.53
N GLU A 314 30.80 -48.23 -71.91
CA GLU A 314 31.61 -47.25 -72.63
C GLU A 314 33.00 -47.83 -72.92
N VAL A 315 33.46 -47.61 -74.16
CA VAL A 315 34.74 -48.09 -74.65
C VAL A 315 35.87 -47.36 -73.92
N MET A 316 36.86 -48.08 -73.41
CA MET A 316 37.96 -47.46 -72.63
C MET A 316 38.89 -46.57 -73.47
N PHE A 317 39.05 -46.87 -74.76
CA PHE A 317 39.95 -46.18 -75.67
C PHE A 317 39.26 -46.01 -77.03
N GLU A 318 39.47 -44.87 -77.69
CA GLU A 318 38.79 -44.52 -78.96
C GLU A 318 39.04 -45.53 -80.09
N ASP A 319 40.15 -46.27 -80.04
CA ASP A 319 40.55 -47.26 -81.05
C ASP A 319 40.35 -48.73 -80.60
N GLY A 320 39.72 -48.96 -79.44
CA GLY A 320 39.54 -50.30 -78.86
C GLY A 320 38.10 -50.82 -78.96
N THR A 321 37.90 -52.13 -78.80
CA THR A 321 36.56 -52.72 -78.57
C THR A 321 36.35 -53.11 -77.10
N ALA A 322 37.35 -52.88 -76.24
CA ALA A 322 37.30 -53.24 -74.83
C ALA A 322 36.44 -52.23 -74.06
N THR A 323 35.37 -52.72 -73.44
CA THR A 323 34.51 -51.93 -72.56
C THR A 323 35.12 -51.87 -71.16
N ARG A 324 34.72 -50.86 -70.37
CA ARG A 324 35.16 -50.78 -68.96
C ARG A 324 34.70 -51.98 -68.15
N GLY A 325 33.54 -52.56 -68.47
CA GLY A 325 33.04 -53.80 -67.86
C GLY A 325 34.00 -54.98 -67.98
N ASP A 326 34.74 -55.08 -69.09
CA ASP A 326 35.68 -56.18 -69.35
C ASP A 326 36.91 -56.16 -68.42
N THR A 327 37.21 -55.02 -67.81
CA THR A 327 38.33 -54.86 -66.87
C THR A 327 37.96 -55.05 -65.40
N ILE A 328 36.68 -55.27 -65.10
CA ILE A 328 36.24 -55.53 -63.73
C ILE A 328 36.48 -57.02 -63.42
N SER A 329 37.63 -57.31 -62.81
CA SER A 329 37.87 -58.64 -62.25
C SER A 329 36.98 -58.86 -61.02
N CYS A 330 36.11 -59.87 -61.05
CA CYS A 330 35.46 -60.39 -59.84
C CYS A 330 36.54 -60.92 -58.89
N GLY A 331 36.96 -60.09 -57.94
CA GLY A 331 38.02 -60.43 -57.00
C GLY A 331 37.76 -59.80 -55.65
N LEU A 332 36.79 -60.35 -54.91
CA LEU A 332 36.82 -60.36 -53.44
C LEU A 332 35.81 -61.34 -52.78
N TRP A 333 35.24 -62.30 -53.53
CA TRP A 333 34.38 -63.36 -52.97
C TRP A 333 34.47 -64.71 -53.72
N ASP A 334 35.58 -64.95 -54.43
CA ASP A 334 36.02 -66.30 -54.79
C ASP A 334 37.28 -66.64 -53.98
#